data_AF-A0A354AZY9-F1
#
_entry.id   AF-A0A354AZY9-F1
#
_cell.length_a   1.000
_cell.length_b   1.000
_cell.length_c   1.000
_cell.angle_alpha   90.00
_cell.angle_beta   90.00
_cell.angle_gamma   90.00
#
_symmetry.space_group_name_H-M   'P 1'
#
loop_
_entity.id
_entity.type
_entity.pdbx_description
1 polymer ?
#
loop_
_entity_poly.entity_id
_entity_poly.type
_entity_poly.pdbx_seq_one_letter_code
_entity_poly.pdbx_strand_id
1 'polypeptide(L)' 'MAAYSSQTALAFRAPHRITITLPHNAFCDLQQRCDDEGRSLSNLAAYLLETALKTLA' A
#
# COMPACT_ATOMS: atom_id res chain seq x y z
N MET A 1 -26.07 -31.18 -16.61
CA MET A 1 -24.63 -30.90 -16.60
C MET A 1 -24.40 -29.45 -16.98
N ALA A 2 -24.24 -28.56 -16.01
CA ALA A 2 -23.73 -27.21 -16.24
C ALA A 2 -22.43 -27.09 -15.43
N ALA A 3 -21.31 -27.06 -16.13
CA ALA A 3 -20.01 -26.81 -15.53
C ALA A 3 -20.01 -25.35 -15.05
N TYR A 4 -19.99 -25.15 -13.73
CA TYR A 4 -19.74 -23.85 -13.15
C TYR A 4 -18.34 -23.42 -13.58
N SER A 5 -18.30 -22.33 -14.34
CA SER A 5 -17.08 -21.65 -14.77
C SER A 5 -16.13 -21.48 -13.61
N SER A 6 -14.92 -22.01 -13.75
CA SER A 6 -13.80 -21.77 -12.84
C SER A 6 -13.50 -20.28 -12.87
N GLN A 7 -14.11 -19.52 -11.95
CA GLN A 7 -13.76 -18.13 -11.73
C GLN A 7 -12.28 -18.13 -11.38
N THR A 8 -11.42 -17.75 -12.32
CA THR A 8 -10.04 -17.41 -12.02
C THR A 8 -10.11 -16.14 -11.20
N ALA A 9 -10.39 -16.27 -9.91
CA ALA A 9 -10.29 -15.18 -8.97
C ALA A 9 -8.82 -14.78 -9.00
N LEU A 10 -8.52 -13.75 -9.80
CA LEU A 10 -7.35 -12.93 -9.60
C LEU A 10 -7.33 -12.67 -8.10
N ALA A 11 -6.41 -13.33 -7.40
CA ALA A 11 -6.33 -13.29 -5.96
C ALA A 11 -5.84 -11.89 -5.56
N PHE A 12 -6.72 -10.90 -5.71
CA PHE A 12 -6.66 -9.65 -5.00
C PHE A 12 -6.77 -10.05 -3.54
N ARG A 13 -5.61 -10.36 -2.93
CA ARG A 13 -5.49 -10.59 -1.51
C ARG A 13 -6.16 -9.41 -0.83
N ALA A 14 -7.08 -9.70 0.08
CA ALA A 14 -7.82 -8.67 0.79
C ALA A 14 -6.81 -7.66 1.40
N PRO A 15 -7.11 -6.36 1.39
CA PRO A 15 -6.22 -5.37 1.97
C PRO A 15 -6.02 -5.64 3.45
N HIS A 16 -4.76 -5.79 3.88
CA HIS A 16 -4.40 -5.93 5.29
C HIS A 16 -4.03 -4.56 5.86
N ARG A 17 -4.77 -4.11 6.89
CA ARG A 17 -4.49 -2.85 7.57
C ARG A 17 -3.42 -3.06 8.65
N ILE A 18 -2.38 -2.24 8.58
CA ILE A 18 -1.35 -2.16 9.61
C ILE A 18 -1.39 -0.76 10.25
N THR A 19 -1.08 -0.70 11.54
CA THR A 19 -0.92 0.56 12.29
C THR A 19 0.48 0.57 12.87
N ILE A 20 1.20 1.68 12.68
CA ILE A 20 2.56 1.86 13.17
C ILE A 20 2.68 3.22 13.86
N THR A 21 3.56 3.31 14.85
CA THR A 21 3.93 4.60 15.47
C THR A 21 5.20 5.11 14.80
N LEU A 22 5.18 6.35 14.35
CA LEU A 22 6.30 7.02 13.69
C LEU A 22 6.76 8.24 14.50
N PRO A 23 8.05 8.60 14.44
CA PRO A 23 8.52 9.91 14.89
C PRO A 23 7.76 11.05 14.19
N HIS A 24 7.53 12.15 14.90
CA HIS A 24 6.75 13.29 14.37
C HIS A 24 7.37 13.90 13.11
N ASN A 25 8.70 14.03 13.06
CA ASN A 25 9.40 14.54 11.88
C ASN A 25 9.16 13.67 10.65
N ALA A 26 9.24 12.34 10.79
CA ALA A 26 8.97 11.42 9.70
C ALA A 26 7.52 11.52 9.20
N PHE A 27 6.55 11.75 10.10
CA PHE A 27 5.17 12.02 9.73
C PHE A 27 5.03 13.32 8.93
N CYS A 28 5.68 14.41 9.36
CA CYS A 28 5.67 15.69 8.63
C CYS A 28 6.26 15.55 7.23
N ASP A 29 7.39 14.87 7.08
CA ASP A 29 8.03 14.64 5.78
C ASP A 29 7.12 13.84 4.84
N LEU A 30 6.42 12.82 5.38
CA LEU A 30 5.43 12.05 4.62
C LEU A 30 4.24 12.92 4.20
N GLN A 31 3.73 13.75 5.11
CA GLN A 31 2.58 14.62 4.82
C GLN A 31 2.92 15.63 3.74
N GLN A 32 4.05 16.32 3.85
CA GLN A 32 4.50 17.28 2.85
C GLN A 32 4.61 16.62 1.46
N ARG A 33 5.21 15.43 1.41
CA ARG A 33 5.34 14.68 0.16
C ARG A 33 3.99 14.25 -0.41
N CYS A 34 3.01 13.92 0.43
CA CYS A 34 1.64 13.63 -0.02
C CYS A 34 0.99 14.84 -0.68
N ASP A 35 1.17 16.02 -0.08
CA ASP A 35 0.64 17.28 -0.59
C ASP A 35 1.28 17.64 -1.93
N ASP A 36 2.61 17.48 -2.03
CA ASP A 36 3.38 17.73 -3.26
C ASP A 36 3.00 16.75 -4.40
N GLU A 37 2.79 15.48 -4.09
CA GLU A 37 2.44 14.44 -5.08
C GLU A 37 0.93 14.32 -5.36
N GLY A 38 0.08 15.02 -4.61
CA GLY A 38 -1.38 14.97 -4.75
C GLY A 38 -1.98 13.59 -4.45
N ARG A 39 -1.43 12.85 -3.48
CA ARG A 39 -1.88 11.49 -3.11
C ARG A 39 -2.12 11.34 -1.62
N SER A 40 -2.89 10.32 -1.24
CA SER A 40 -3.12 10.04 0.18
C SER A 40 -1.89 9.46 0.88
N LEU A 41 -1.79 9.69 2.18
CA LEU A 41 -0.72 9.16 3.02
C LEU A 41 -0.66 7.63 3.01
N SER A 42 -1.82 6.96 3.02
CA SER A 42 -1.88 5.50 2.91
C SER A 42 -1.36 4.98 1.57
N ASN A 43 -1.62 5.70 0.47
CA ASN A 43 -1.11 5.34 -0.85
C ASN A 43 0.41 5.53 -0.93
N LEU A 44 0.92 6.67 -0.47
CA LEU A 44 2.36 6.92 -0.42
C LEU A 44 3.07 5.89 0.47
N ALA A 45 2.54 5.61 1.66
CA ALA A 45 3.11 4.63 2.57
C ALA A 45 3.16 3.22 1.96
N ALA A 46 2.10 2.79 1.29
CA ALA A 46 2.07 1.51 0.58
C ALA A 46 3.16 1.46 -0.51
N TYR A 47 3.25 2.50 -1.35
CA TYR A 47 4.27 2.60 -2.39
C TYR A 47 5.68 2.52 -1.81
N LEU A 48 5.99 3.31 -0.76
CA LEU A 48 7.31 3.33 -0.13
C LEU A 48 7.67 1.97 0.46
N LEU A 49 6.71 1.29 1.13
CA LEU A 49 6.92 -0.03 1.70
C LEU A 49 7.19 -1.06 0.60
N GLU A 50 6.39 -1.07 -0.46
CA GLU A 50 6.57 -1.97 -1.60
C GLU A 50 7.91 -1.76 -2.30
N THR A 51 8.31 -0.49 -2.52
CA THR A 51 9.59 -0.16 -3.13
C THR A 51 10.75 -0.59 -2.24
N ALA A 52 10.71 -0.27 -0.95
CA ALA A 52 11.77 -0.65 -0.02
C ALA A 52 11.95 -2.18 0.06
N LEU A 53 10.85 -2.94 0.12
CA LEU A 53 10.89 -4.41 0.13
C LEU A 53 11.41 -5.00 -1.18
N LYS A 54 11.11 -4.37 -2.33
CA LYS A 54 11.64 -4.78 -3.64
C LYS A 54 13.13 -4.46 -3.81
N THR A 55 13.61 -3.37 -3.21
CA THR A 55 15.03 -2.97 -3.29
C THR A 55 15.92 -3.77 -2.34
N LEU A 56 15.38 -4.23 -1.20
CA LEU A 56 16.11 -5.02 -0.21
C LEU A 56 16.15 -6.53 -0.53
N ALA A 57 15.37 -6.98 -1.51
CA ALA A 57 15.30 -8.37 -1.97
C ALA A 57 16.17 -8.60 -3.21
#